data_AF-A0A612H5Z1-F1
#
_entry.id   AF-A0A612H5Z1-F1
#
_cell.length_a   1.000
_cell.length_b   1.000
_cell.length_c   1.000
_cell.angle_alpha   90.00
_cell.angle_beta   90.00
_cell.angle_gamma   90.00
#
_symmetry.space_group_name_H-M   'P 1'
#
loop_
_entity.id
_entity.type
_entity.pdbx_description
1 polymer ?
#
loop_
_entity_poly.entity_id
_entity_poly.type
_entity_poly.pdbx_seq_one_letter_code
_entity_poly.pdbx_strand_id
1 'polypeptide(L)'
;MDGTVSKAGATGKRSADGRKTDEEGHVMNETELKHVIAMLLEDAKRLQQVEPNAGTEARIWLANKTLNSFRELSGFARGSGISTEHQLS
;
A
#
# COMPACT_ATOMS: atom_id res chain seq x y z
N MET A 1 -45.67 -42.65 -7.87
CA MET A 1 -44.50 -43.18 -8.60
C MET A 1 -43.72 -41.95 -9.04
N ASP A 2 -42.95 -41.38 -8.11
CA ASP A 2 -41.49 -41.54 -8.04
C ASP A 2 -40.84 -40.92 -9.28
N GLY A 3 -40.29 -39.71 -9.21
CA GLY A 3 -39.14 -39.40 -8.36
C GLY A 3 -37.90 -39.51 -9.25
N THR A 4 -37.58 -38.43 -9.97
CA THR A 4 -36.39 -38.39 -10.84
C THR A 4 -35.14 -38.32 -9.97
N VAL A 5 -34.50 -39.47 -9.78
CA VAL A 5 -33.13 -39.55 -9.25
C VAL A 5 -32.16 -39.26 -10.40
N SER A 6 -31.31 -38.26 -10.23
CA SER A 6 -29.98 -38.22 -10.83
C SER A 6 -29.06 -37.40 -9.94
N LYS A 7 -28.35 -38.13 -9.07
CA LYS A 7 -27.32 -37.63 -8.15
C LYS A 7 -25.94 -37.75 -8.81
N ALA A 8 -25.12 -36.75 -8.51
CA ALA A 8 -23.66 -36.71 -8.48
C ALA A 8 -22.88 -36.76 -9.81
N GLY A 9 -22.41 -35.57 -10.21
CA GLY A 9 -21.16 -35.40 -10.95
C GLY A 9 -20.28 -34.43 -10.17
N ALA A 10 -19.13 -34.93 -9.69
CA ALA A 10 -18.18 -34.22 -8.87
C ALA A 10 -17.61 -32.97 -9.57
N THR A 11 -17.42 -31.89 -8.82
CA THR A 11 -16.33 -30.96 -9.14
C THR A 11 -15.78 -30.42 -7.84
N GLY A 12 -14.78 -31.13 -7.32
CA GLY A 12 -13.91 -30.60 -6.29
C GLY A 12 -13.31 -29.29 -6.80
N LYS A 13 -13.72 -28.18 -6.21
CA LYS A 13 -12.94 -26.95 -6.29
C LYS A 13 -11.93 -27.02 -5.15
N ARG A 14 -10.84 -27.68 -5.52
CA ARG A 14 -9.57 -27.75 -4.79
C ARG A 14 -9.33 -26.44 -4.05
N SER A 15 -8.98 -26.62 -2.79
CA SER A 15 -8.24 -25.67 -1.98
C SER A 15 -7.24 -24.91 -2.85
N ALA A 16 -7.38 -23.58 -2.87
CA ALA A 16 -6.34 -22.70 -3.33
C ALA A 16 -6.12 -21.63 -2.26
N ASP A 17 -6.04 -22.06 -0.99
CA ASP A 17 -5.12 -21.40 -0.06
C ASP A 17 -3.71 -21.75 -0.52
N GLY A 18 -3.26 -20.99 -1.52
CA GLY A 18 -2.02 -21.23 -2.24
C GLY A 18 -1.25 -19.93 -2.32
N ARG A 19 -1.06 -19.26 -1.16
CA ARG A 19 -0.05 -18.23 -1.03
C ARG A 19 1.32 -18.92 -1.01
N LYS A 20 1.79 -19.25 -2.20
CA LYS A 20 3.16 -19.67 -2.47
C LYS A 20 4.06 -18.44 -2.32
N THR A 21 4.75 -18.36 -1.19
CA THR A 21 5.94 -17.53 -1.04
C THR A 21 7.13 -18.45 -1.22
N ASP A 22 7.95 -18.16 -2.22
CA ASP A 22 9.24 -18.77 -2.46
C ASP A 22 10.27 -18.34 -1.40
N GLU A 23 11.20 -19.25 -1.10
CA GLU A 23 12.07 -19.18 0.07
C GLU A 23 13.15 -18.08 0.02
N GLU A 24 13.20 -17.23 -1.02
CA GLU A 24 13.87 -15.91 -1.02
C GLU A 24 13.08 -14.85 -1.82
N GLY A 25 11.74 -14.89 -1.75
CA GLY A 25 10.84 -13.93 -2.37
C GLY A 25 10.38 -12.83 -1.41
N HIS A 26 11.29 -11.94 -0.99
CA HIS A 26 10.87 -10.78 -0.19
C HIS A 26 10.15 -9.77 -1.08
N VAL A 27 8.82 -9.80 -1.09
CA VAL A 27 8.01 -8.68 -1.57
C VAL A 27 8.29 -7.53 -0.62
N MET A 28 9.11 -6.58 -1.06
CA MET A 28 9.48 -5.39 -0.30
C MET A 28 8.21 -4.75 0.27
N ASN A 29 8.17 -4.64 1.59
CA ASN A 29 6.95 -4.18 2.23
C ASN A 29 6.71 -2.70 1.88
N GLU A 30 5.46 -2.24 2.00
CA GLU A 30 5.09 -0.88 1.61
C GLU A 30 5.94 0.19 2.33
N THR A 31 6.37 -0.08 3.56
CA THR A 31 7.21 0.82 4.36
C THR A 31 8.64 0.88 3.82
N GLU A 32 9.24 -0.27 3.51
CA GLU A 32 10.56 -0.37 2.89
C GLU A 32 10.58 0.30 1.52
N LEU A 33 9.55 0.07 0.70
CA LEU A 33 9.42 0.70 -0.61
C LEU A 33 9.35 2.22 -0.49
N LYS A 34 8.53 2.74 0.43
CA LYS A 34 8.47 4.19 0.73
C LYS A 34 9.81 4.74 1.19
N HIS A 35 10.57 3.98 1.98
CA HIS A 35 11.89 4.38 2.45
C HIS A 35 12.90 4.48 1.30
N VAL A 36 12.96 3.48 0.41
CA VAL A 36 13.83 3.55 -0.78
C VAL A 36 13.42 4.68 -1.71
N ILE A 37 12.12 4.92 -1.92
CA ILE A 37 11.66 6.07 -2.72
C ILE A 37 12.13 7.39 -2.08
N ALA A 38 12.09 7.52 -0.75
CA ALA A 38 12.58 8.72 -0.07
C ALA A 38 14.08 8.94 -0.28
N MET A 39 14.90 7.89 -0.17
CA MET A 39 16.34 7.97 -0.44
C MET A 39 16.63 8.41 -1.89
N LEU A 40 15.93 7.80 -2.87
CA LEU A 40 16.10 8.17 -4.27
C LEU A 40 15.67 9.62 -4.57
N LEU A 41 14.66 10.13 -3.87
CA LEU A 41 14.24 11.53 -3.99
C LEU A 41 15.28 12.50 -3.43
N GLU A 42 15.99 12.14 -2.37
CA GLU A 42 17.08 12.95 -1.82
C GLU A 42 18.24 13.05 -2.82
N ASP A 43 18.61 11.93 -3.45
CA ASP A 43 19.62 11.93 -4.50
C ASP A 43 19.20 12.71 -5.74
N ALA A 44 17.96 12.55 -6.18
CA ALA A 44 17.42 13.33 -7.30
C ALA A 44 17.42 14.84 -7.01
N LYS A 45 17.10 15.25 -5.77
CA LYS A 45 17.20 16.66 -5.35
C LYS A 45 18.64 17.17 -5.40
N ARG A 46 19.60 16.36 -4.94
CA ARG A 46 21.03 16.72 -5.01
C ARG A 46 21.51 16.88 -6.45
N LEU A 47 21.13 15.96 -7.33
CA LEU A 47 21.44 16.03 -8.77
C LEU A 47 20.78 17.26 -9.42
N GLN A 48 19.55 17.58 -9.06
CA GLN A 48 18.83 18.76 -9.58
C GLN A 48 19.53 20.09 -9.28
N GLN A 49 20.31 20.18 -8.19
CA GLN A 49 21.10 21.39 -7.88
C GLN A 49 22.33 21.54 -8.77
N VAL A 50 22.86 20.43 -9.30
CA VAL A 50 24.03 20.42 -10.19
C VAL A 50 23.59 20.55 -11.65
N GLU A 51 22.53 19.83 -12.02
CA GLU A 51 21.95 19.83 -13.37
C GLU A 51 20.43 20.05 -13.29
N PRO A 52 19.97 21.31 -13.43
CA PRO A 52 18.55 21.61 -13.37
C PRO A 52 17.77 20.98 -14.52
N ASN A 53 16.82 20.10 -14.19
CA ASN A 53 15.89 19.51 -15.12
C ASN A 53 14.43 19.74 -14.66
N ALA A 54 13.67 20.53 -15.40
CA ALA A 54 12.29 20.87 -15.05
C ALA A 54 11.37 19.63 -14.96
N GLY A 55 11.61 18.61 -15.80
CA GLY A 55 10.85 17.36 -15.78
C GLY A 55 11.13 16.53 -14.53
N THR A 56 12.38 16.53 -14.06
CA THR A 56 12.78 15.87 -12.80
C THR A 56 12.22 16.60 -11.59
N GLU A 57 12.23 17.94 -11.59
CA GLU A 57 11.63 18.76 -10.53
C GLU A 57 10.14 18.47 -10.35
N ALA A 58 9.38 18.40 -11.46
CA ALA A 58 7.95 18.07 -11.41
C ALA A 58 7.69 16.68 -10.81
N ARG A 59 8.53 15.68 -11.13
CA ARG A 59 8.44 14.33 -10.55
C ARG A 59 8.81 14.30 -9.07
N ILE A 60 9.85 15.05 -8.67
CA ILE A 60 10.22 15.22 -7.25
C ILE A 60 9.06 15.86 -6.48
N TRP A 61 8.43 16.91 -7.01
CA TRP A 61 7.29 17.56 -6.38
C TRP A 61 6.12 16.58 -6.18
N LEU A 62 5.75 15.85 -7.24
CA LEU A 62 4.67 14.87 -7.19
C LEU A 62 4.93 13.78 -6.14
N ALA A 63 6.13 13.23 -6.12
CA ALA A 63 6.48 12.16 -5.19
C ALA A 63 6.46 12.62 -3.72
N ASN A 64 6.98 13.81 -3.40
CA ASN A 64 6.90 14.37 -2.05
C ASN A 64 5.46 14.60 -1.61
N LYS A 65 4.61 15.14 -2.50
CA LYS A 65 3.18 15.34 -2.21
C LYS A 65 2.49 14.03 -1.88
N THR A 66 2.68 13.01 -2.73
CA THR A 66 2.11 11.68 -2.55
C THR A 66 2.57 11.04 -1.24
N LEU A 67 3.87 11.05 -0.94
CA LEU A 67 4.41 10.48 0.30
C LEU A 67 3.87 11.18 1.56
N ASN A 68 3.73 12.50 1.53
CA ASN A 68 3.17 13.26 2.65
C ASN A 68 1.68 12.93 2.86
N SER A 69 0.89 12.86 1.79
CA SER A 69 -0.52 12.45 1.89
C SER A 69 -0.66 11.02 2.43
N PHE A 70 0.18 10.08 2.00
CA PHE A 70 0.21 8.74 2.58
C PHE A 70 0.54 8.74 4.07
N ARG A 71 1.50 9.58 4.49
CA ARG A 71 1.87 9.73 5.90
C ARG A 71 0.71 10.30 6.73
N GLU A 72 0.01 11.32 6.24
CA GLU A 72 -1.15 11.91 6.90
C GLU A 72 -2.32 10.92 7.02
N LEU A 73 -2.62 10.18 5.95
CA LEU A 73 -3.63 9.10 5.96
C LEU A 73 -3.27 8.00 6.97
N SER A 74 -1.98 7.64 7.06
CA SER A 74 -1.51 6.66 8.04
C SER A 74 -1.48 7.18 9.48
N GLY A 75 -1.37 8.50 9.67
CA GLY A 75 -1.42 9.16 10.97
C GLY A 75 -2.85 9.29 11.51
N PHE A 76 -3.82 9.55 10.63
CA PHE A 76 -5.25 9.64 10.99
C PHE A 76 -5.78 8.29 11.54
N ALA A 77 -5.32 7.16 11.00
CA ALA A 77 -5.68 5.83 11.49
C ALA A 77 -5.11 5.48 12.89
N ARG A 78 -4.11 6.23 13.39
CA ARG A 78 -3.55 6.05 14.75
C ARG A 78 -4.09 7.06 15.78
N GLY A 79 -4.95 7.99 15.35
CA GLY A 79 -5.44 9.11 16.16
C GLY A 79 -6.95 9.13 16.40
N SER A 80 -7.67 8.00 16.28
CA SER A 80 -9.08 7.90 16.69
C SER A 80 -9.21 7.76 18.21
N GLY A 81 -8.76 8.78 18.92
CA GLY A 81 -9.09 9.07 20.31
C GLY A 81 -9.92 10.34 20.37
N ILE A 82 -11.09 10.34 19.73
CA ILE A 82 -12.10 11.40 19.87
C ILE A 82 -12.65 11.34 21.30
N SER A 83 -12.05 12.08 22.23
CA SER A 83 -12.67 12.37 23.52
C SER A 83 -13.69 13.49 23.32
N THR A 84 -14.87 13.13 22.82
CA THR A 84 -16.04 14.00 22.90
C THR A 84 -16.60 13.93 24.32
N GLU A 85 -15.98 14.60 25.26
CA GLU A 85 -16.63 14.93 26.52
C GLU A 85 -17.22 16.33 26.42
N HIS A 86 -18.43 16.37 25.88
CA HIS A 86 -19.46 17.27 26.38
C HIS A 86 -19.56 17.04 27.90
N GLN A 87 -19.59 18.11 28.72
CA GLN A 87 -20.54 18.31 29.82
C GLN A 87 -20.34 19.73 30.39
N LEU A 88 -21.29 20.59 30.03
CA LEU A 88 -21.92 21.66 30.80
C LEU A 88 -21.25 22.07 32.13
N SER A 89 -20.84 23.35 32.21
CA SER A 89 -21.26 24.25 33.29
C SER A 89 -21.06 25.71 32.90
#